data_AF-K0KIM8-F1
#
_entry.id   AF-K0KIM8-F1
#
_cell.length_a   1.000
_cell.length_b   1.000
_cell.length_c   1.000
_cell.angle_alpha   90.00
_cell.angle_beta   90.00
_cell.angle_gamma   90.00
#
_symmetry.space_group_name_H-M   'P 1'
#
loop_
_entity.id
_entity.type
_entity.pdbx_description
1 polymer ?
#
loop_
_entity_poly.entity_id
_entity_poly.type
_entity_poly.pdbx_seq_one_letter_code
_entity_poly.pdbx_strand_id
1 'polypeptide(L)'
;MIHKLPIELKLRLLDLQPRLKYTNREFYILHNELYKMKVFHLLGNVSLDKIFKLLKVFSSTLEFWNGSLTKLYKPDLNWIFIYSLLQNRKIFFQYQDFVIQENTNQNSTRVLTQKDDENEYIHIASAHAFHYHKITYLPNGNYNFQIALRNIKSSRGLGTTKFQLNYLNESITAYPPSIINEILPNDQLSVLNLGEFTIDNHENDLTEVEIIIEEIGMFPKTDIILDYLDFRPLHSDYLYYSLPGDPFKTYETFVNKIEKTCHLAIDDIWGKDVHAHLQEMFEEEEEEVDSSPDFPLTPPSDKLDQLVQYNYVLEESNLEDLKNYAKDFYTSSTRHVKMYFPSDQRHFREEHTGPLLEWRVPLLR
;
A
#
# COMPACT_ATOMS: atom_id res chain seq x y z
N MET A 1 31.52 26.47 -13.09
CA MET A 1 30.50 26.92 -14.08
C MET A 1 29.10 26.52 -13.66
N ILE A 2 28.84 25.25 -13.32
CA ILE A 2 27.50 24.75 -12.96
C ILE A 2 26.83 25.51 -11.78
N HIS A 3 27.59 25.94 -10.76
CA HIS A 3 27.07 26.74 -9.63
C HIS A 3 26.52 28.12 -10.03
N LYS A 4 26.88 28.64 -11.21
CA LYS A 4 26.40 29.95 -11.71
C LYS A 4 25.10 29.84 -12.52
N LEU A 5 24.59 28.63 -12.76
CA LEU A 5 23.33 28.45 -13.48
C LEU A 5 22.15 28.95 -12.64
N PRO A 6 21.09 29.49 -13.27
CA PRO A 6 19.79 29.71 -12.64
C PRO A 6 19.24 28.43 -11.99
N ILE A 7 18.44 28.59 -10.93
CA ILE A 7 17.89 27.48 -10.14
C ILE A 7 17.05 26.55 -11.02
N GLU A 8 16.28 27.11 -11.95
CA GLU A 8 15.40 26.37 -12.86
C GLU A 8 16.20 25.41 -13.75
N LEU A 9 17.36 25.85 -14.25
CA LEU A 9 18.24 24.99 -15.04
C LEU A 9 18.92 23.92 -14.18
N LYS A 10 19.28 24.24 -12.93
CA LYS A 10 19.82 23.25 -11.99
C LYS A 10 18.79 22.18 -11.62
N LEU A 11 17.53 22.56 -11.43
CA LEU A 11 16.42 21.66 -11.18
C LEU A 11 16.15 20.76 -12.39
N ARG A 12 16.10 21.31 -13.61
CA ARG A 12 15.99 20.50 -14.84
C ARG A 12 17.16 19.54 -15.01
N LEU A 13 18.40 19.97 -14.72
CA LEU A 13 19.57 19.09 -14.74
C LEU A 13 19.48 17.96 -13.71
N LEU A 14 18.94 18.25 -12.53
CA LEU A 14 18.71 17.24 -11.48
C LEU A 14 17.64 16.23 -11.86
N ASP A 15 16.59 16.68 -12.52
CA ASP A 15 15.52 15.79 -13.00
C ASP A 15 16.05 14.82 -14.07
N LEU A 16 16.90 15.32 -14.98
CA LEU A 16 17.58 14.50 -16.00
C LEU A 16 18.72 13.63 -15.43
N GLN A 17 19.41 14.09 -14.39
CA GLN A 17 20.53 13.37 -13.77
C GLN A 17 20.46 13.43 -12.23
N PRO A 18 19.63 12.57 -11.60
CA PRO A 18 19.43 12.58 -10.14
C PRO A 18 20.71 12.33 -9.33
N ARG A 19 21.72 11.68 -9.94
CA ARG A 19 23.02 11.42 -9.29
C ARG A 19 23.78 12.69 -8.94
N LEU A 20 23.45 13.84 -9.54
CA LEU A 20 24.04 15.13 -9.19
C LEU A 20 23.82 15.51 -7.72
N LYS A 21 22.79 14.95 -7.07
CA LYS A 21 22.51 15.16 -5.65
C LYS A 21 23.67 14.78 -4.72
N TYR A 22 24.57 13.91 -5.16
CA TYR A 22 25.75 13.49 -4.38
C TYR A 22 26.98 14.37 -4.60
N THR A 23 26.92 15.36 -5.50
CA THR A 23 28.10 16.15 -5.88
C THR A 23 28.44 17.23 -4.86
N ASN A 24 27.43 17.93 -4.33
CA ASN A 24 27.60 18.95 -3.30
C ASN A 24 26.28 19.23 -2.57
N ARG A 25 26.37 20.03 -1.50
CA ARG A 25 25.23 20.41 -0.66
C ARG A 25 24.11 21.13 -1.44
N GLU A 26 24.47 22.02 -2.36
CA GLU A 26 23.50 22.79 -3.14
C GLU A 26 22.61 21.88 -4.00
N PHE A 27 23.22 20.96 -4.75
CA PHE A 27 22.48 19.99 -5.57
C PHE A 27 21.64 19.04 -4.74
N TYR A 28 22.14 18.67 -3.56
CA TYR A 28 21.35 17.87 -2.65
C TYR A 28 20.10 18.66 -2.20
N ILE A 29 20.24 19.93 -1.77
CA ILE A 29 19.10 20.77 -1.36
C ILE A 29 18.09 20.93 -2.49
N LEU A 30 18.57 21.29 -3.69
CA LEU A 30 17.72 21.43 -4.87
C LEU A 30 17.02 20.12 -5.24
N HIS A 31 17.65 18.97 -5.01
CA HIS A 31 17.00 17.68 -5.21
C HIS A 31 15.81 17.51 -4.26
N ASN A 32 15.92 17.88 -2.98
CA ASN A 32 14.76 17.81 -2.08
C ASN A 32 13.65 18.80 -2.48
N GLU A 33 14.01 20.02 -2.91
CA GLU A 33 13.04 21.01 -3.41
C GLU A 33 12.33 20.53 -4.68
N LEU A 34 13.04 19.83 -5.58
CA LEU A 34 12.41 19.20 -6.75
C LEU A 34 11.30 18.22 -6.32
N TYR A 35 11.55 17.39 -5.31
CA TYR A 35 10.54 16.43 -4.82
C TYR A 35 9.41 17.12 -4.06
N LYS A 36 9.69 18.23 -3.36
CA LYS A 36 8.65 19.08 -2.78
C LYS A 36 7.68 19.58 -3.86
N MET A 37 8.22 20.09 -4.97
CA MET A 37 7.42 20.53 -6.12
C MET A 37 6.61 19.36 -6.71
N LYS A 38 7.20 18.17 -6.85
CA LYS A 38 6.49 16.97 -7.32
C LYS A 38 5.34 16.56 -6.39
N VAL A 39 5.53 16.65 -5.07
CA VAL A 39 4.49 16.38 -4.07
C VAL A 39 3.35 17.39 -4.19
N PHE A 40 3.66 18.69 -4.23
CA PHE A 40 2.62 19.71 -4.38
C PHE A 40 1.87 19.60 -5.70
N HIS A 41 2.56 19.26 -6.79
CA HIS A 41 1.91 19.02 -8.06
C HIS A 41 0.93 17.83 -7.97
N LEU A 42 1.38 16.71 -7.39
CA LEU A 42 0.56 15.51 -7.21
C LEU A 42 -0.67 15.74 -6.34
N LEU A 43 -0.54 16.57 -5.32
CA LEU A 43 -1.62 16.86 -4.37
C LEU A 43 -2.52 18.00 -4.84
N GLY A 44 -2.18 18.74 -5.89
CA GLY A 44 -2.97 19.85 -6.39
C GLY A 44 -3.37 20.85 -5.28
N ASN A 45 -4.67 21.09 -5.14
CA ASN A 45 -5.25 22.02 -4.16
C ASN A 45 -5.50 21.40 -2.77
N VAL A 46 -5.21 20.10 -2.62
CA VAL A 46 -5.47 19.38 -1.38
C VAL A 46 -4.60 19.94 -0.25
N SER A 47 -5.24 20.40 0.83
CA SER A 47 -4.52 20.94 1.99
C SER A 47 -3.76 19.84 2.73
N LEU A 48 -2.45 19.80 2.48
CA LEU A 48 -1.49 18.99 3.22
C LEU A 48 -1.52 19.25 4.73
N ASP A 49 -2.04 20.40 5.17
CA ASP A 49 -2.06 20.80 6.58
C ASP A 49 -2.73 19.76 7.47
N LYS A 50 -3.72 19.04 6.93
CA LYS A 50 -4.45 17.97 7.63
C LYS A 50 -3.56 16.78 8.02
N ILE A 51 -2.57 16.43 7.18
CA ILE A 51 -1.63 15.32 7.43
C ILE A 51 -0.20 15.78 7.68
N PHE A 52 0.07 17.08 7.65
CA PHE A 52 1.43 17.61 7.77
C PHE A 52 2.13 17.19 9.05
N LYS A 53 1.41 17.18 10.18
CA LYS A 53 1.93 16.67 11.47
C LYS A 53 2.36 15.20 11.35
N LEU A 54 1.54 14.37 10.74
CA LEU A 54 1.78 12.94 10.56
C LEU A 54 2.96 12.70 9.60
N LEU A 55 3.01 13.41 8.48
CA LEU A 55 4.13 13.38 7.53
C LEU A 55 5.43 13.84 8.19
N LYS A 56 5.38 14.82 9.09
CA LYS A 56 6.55 15.25 9.86
C LYS A 56 7.05 14.15 10.79
N VAL A 57 6.15 13.45 11.48
CA VAL A 57 6.52 12.30 12.32
C VAL A 57 7.12 11.18 11.48
N PHE A 58 6.46 10.78 10.40
CA PHE A 58 6.97 9.78 9.44
C PHE A 58 8.34 10.16 8.86
N SER A 59 8.51 11.41 8.43
CA SER A 59 9.80 11.90 7.93
C SER A 59 10.89 11.83 9.01
N SER A 60 10.52 12.12 10.26
CA SER A 60 11.44 12.09 11.40
C SER A 60 11.83 10.67 11.83
N THR A 61 10.94 9.68 11.66
CA THR A 61 11.23 8.29 12.00
C THR A 61 12.20 7.65 11.00
N LEU A 62 12.28 8.20 9.79
CA LEU A 62 13.25 7.80 8.77
C LEU A 62 14.58 8.59 8.85
N GLU A 63 14.78 9.42 9.88
CA GLU A 63 16.03 10.16 10.10
C GLU A 63 17.25 9.24 10.15
N PHE A 64 17.11 8.02 10.67
CA PHE A 64 18.24 7.08 10.79
C PHE A 64 18.81 6.66 9.43
N TRP A 65 17.99 6.53 8.39
CA TRP A 65 18.45 6.24 7.02
C TRP A 65 19.28 7.39 6.43
N ASN A 66 19.07 8.61 6.93
CA ASN A 66 19.67 9.83 6.39
C ASN A 66 20.52 10.60 7.42
N GLY A 67 20.92 10.02 8.55
CA GLY A 67 21.34 10.76 9.77
C GLY A 67 22.36 11.91 9.59
N SER A 68 23.32 11.81 8.67
CA SER A 68 24.26 12.91 8.35
C SER A 68 23.67 13.93 7.36
N LEU A 69 22.83 13.44 6.45
CA LEU A 69 22.14 14.20 5.41
C LEU A 69 20.99 15.03 5.99
N THR A 70 20.19 14.52 6.93
CA THR A 70 19.11 15.27 7.60
C THR A 70 19.60 16.49 8.37
N LYS A 71 20.85 16.49 8.85
CA LYS A 71 21.48 17.67 9.46
C LYS A 71 21.74 18.81 8.46
N LEU A 72 21.80 18.52 7.15
CA LEU A 72 22.06 19.53 6.10
C LEU A 72 20.81 20.33 5.70
N TYR A 73 19.60 19.82 5.98
CA TYR A 73 18.30 20.32 5.50
C TYR A 73 17.49 21.06 6.55
N LYS A 74 17.93 21.07 7.82
CA LYS A 74 17.14 21.70 8.86
C LYS A 74 16.86 23.17 8.48
N PRO A 75 15.57 23.59 8.46
CA PRO A 75 14.41 22.95 9.12
C PRO A 75 13.41 22.14 8.24
N ASP A 76 13.66 21.91 6.95
CA ASP A 76 12.63 21.37 6.04
C ASP A 76 12.42 19.85 6.10
N LEU A 77 11.23 19.41 5.70
CA LEU A 77 10.86 17.99 5.57
C LEU A 77 11.71 17.28 4.51
N ASN A 78 11.90 15.97 4.68
CA ASN A 78 12.47 15.12 3.65
C ASN A 78 11.39 14.75 2.63
N TRP A 79 11.23 15.61 1.62
CA TRP A 79 10.22 15.48 0.58
C TRP A 79 10.45 14.28 -0.33
N ILE A 80 11.68 13.75 -0.39
CA ILE A 80 11.97 12.51 -1.13
C ILE A 80 11.22 11.33 -0.50
N PHE A 81 11.22 11.22 0.83
CA PHE A 81 10.48 10.15 1.53
C PHE A 81 8.97 10.36 1.47
N ILE A 82 8.51 11.59 1.58
CA ILE A 82 7.08 11.90 1.44
C ILE A 82 6.60 11.53 0.04
N TYR A 83 7.33 11.93 -1.00
CA TYR A 83 7.00 11.55 -2.37
C TYR A 83 7.03 10.03 -2.56
N SER A 84 8.02 9.34 -2.01
CA SER A 84 8.08 7.87 -2.06
C SER A 84 6.89 7.21 -1.37
N LEU A 85 6.38 7.78 -0.27
CA LEU A 85 5.18 7.31 0.42
C LEU A 85 3.92 7.50 -0.46
N LEU A 86 3.84 8.62 -1.18
CA LEU A 86 2.73 8.90 -2.10
C LEU A 86 2.76 8.02 -3.35
N GLN A 87 3.95 7.67 -3.85
CA GLN A 87 4.10 6.73 -4.97
C GLN A 87 3.87 5.28 -4.52
N ASN A 88 4.46 4.86 -3.40
CA ASN A 88 4.39 3.47 -2.92
C ASN A 88 3.17 3.27 -2.03
N ARG A 89 1.98 3.40 -2.61
CA ARG A 89 0.73 3.30 -1.86
C ARG A 89 0.53 1.88 -1.31
N LYS A 90 0.22 1.81 -0.02
CA LYS A 90 -0.37 0.61 0.59
C LYS A 90 -1.84 0.86 0.88
N ILE A 91 -2.69 -0.06 0.47
CA ILE A 91 -4.14 0.00 0.71
C ILE A 91 -4.47 -1.08 1.74
N PHE A 92 -4.81 -0.67 2.94
CA PHE A 92 -5.12 -1.59 4.03
C PHE A 92 -6.55 -2.12 3.88
N PHE A 93 -6.73 -3.42 4.06
CA PHE A 93 -8.04 -4.03 3.99
C PHE A 93 -8.95 -3.52 5.12
N GLN A 94 -10.13 -3.03 4.77
CA GLN A 94 -11.15 -2.62 5.72
C GLN A 94 -12.40 -3.47 5.54
N TYR A 95 -13.10 -3.77 6.63
CA TYR A 95 -14.26 -4.67 6.58
C TYR A 95 -15.40 -4.12 5.72
N GLN A 96 -15.58 -2.81 5.73
CA GLN A 96 -16.58 -2.11 4.94
C GLN A 96 -16.42 -2.29 3.42
N ASP A 97 -15.22 -2.68 2.97
CA ASP A 97 -14.92 -2.91 1.56
C ASP A 97 -15.23 -4.36 1.12
N PHE A 98 -15.71 -5.23 2.04
CA PHE A 98 -16.06 -6.61 1.75
C PHE A 98 -17.58 -6.82 1.66
N VAL A 99 -17.99 -7.57 0.63
CA VAL A 99 -19.31 -8.19 0.51
C VAL A 99 -19.15 -9.70 0.62
N ILE A 100 -19.71 -10.27 1.68
CA ILE A 100 -19.60 -11.70 1.97
C ILE A 100 -20.95 -12.34 1.66
N GLN A 101 -20.96 -13.31 0.74
CA GLN A 101 -22.17 -14.10 0.51
C GLN A 101 -22.34 -15.09 1.66
N GLU A 102 -23.30 -14.81 2.54
CA GLU A 102 -23.71 -15.76 3.57
C GLU A 102 -24.42 -16.95 2.90
N ASN A 103 -23.83 -18.14 3.00
CA ASN A 103 -24.57 -19.35 2.66
C ASN A 103 -25.70 -19.53 3.68
N THR A 104 -26.90 -19.79 3.18
CA THR A 104 -28.18 -19.96 3.92
C THR A 104 -28.17 -21.07 4.99
N ASN A 105 -27.07 -21.81 5.13
CA ASN A 105 -26.82 -22.75 6.21
C ASN A 105 -25.91 -22.09 7.26
N GLN A 106 -26.54 -21.60 8.32
CA GLN A 106 -26.12 -20.67 9.39
C GLN A 106 -24.78 -20.91 10.14
N ASN A 107 -23.84 -21.74 9.70
CA ASN A 107 -22.64 -22.08 10.48
C ASN A 107 -21.28 -21.97 9.77
N SER A 108 -21.19 -21.60 8.48
CA SER A 108 -19.96 -21.91 7.71
C SER A 108 -19.14 -20.71 7.21
N THR A 109 -19.72 -19.50 7.17
CA THR A 109 -19.00 -18.30 6.71
C THR A 109 -18.76 -17.35 7.89
N ARG A 110 -17.51 -17.16 8.28
CA ARG A 110 -17.07 -16.22 9.32
C ARG A 110 -15.86 -15.47 8.78
N VAL A 111 -16.09 -14.24 8.31
CA VAL A 111 -15.05 -13.23 8.29
C VAL A 111 -15.12 -12.53 9.64
N LEU A 112 -14.06 -12.66 10.41
CA LEU A 112 -13.94 -12.02 11.70
C LEU A 112 -13.10 -10.77 11.51
N THR A 113 -13.68 -9.62 11.82
CA THR A 113 -12.89 -8.46 12.22
C THR A 113 -12.45 -8.70 13.64
N GLN A 114 -11.22 -9.19 13.81
CA GLN A 114 -10.62 -9.15 15.13
C GLN A 114 -10.07 -7.73 15.31
N LYS A 115 -10.83 -6.92 16.05
CA LYS A 115 -10.34 -5.66 16.59
C LYS A 115 -9.72 -5.98 17.95
N ASP A 116 -8.48 -6.47 17.95
CA ASP A 116 -7.67 -6.34 19.17
C ASP A 116 -7.36 -4.85 19.30
N ASP A 117 -7.44 -4.30 20.52
CA ASP A 117 -7.61 -2.88 20.86
C ASP A 117 -6.67 -1.84 20.17
N GLU A 118 -5.69 -2.28 19.38
CA GLU A 118 -4.75 -1.42 18.64
C GLU A 118 -4.56 -1.77 17.14
N ASN A 119 -5.01 -2.94 16.67
CA ASN A 119 -4.67 -3.45 15.33
C ASN A 119 -5.90 -4.00 14.58
N GLU A 120 -6.30 -3.30 13.52
CA GLU A 120 -7.36 -3.74 12.62
C GLU A 120 -6.77 -4.52 11.43
N TYR A 121 -7.12 -5.81 11.33
CA TYR A 121 -6.86 -6.68 10.17
C TYR A 121 -8.09 -7.52 9.84
N ILE A 122 -8.17 -8.00 8.60
CA ILE A 122 -9.31 -8.82 8.15
C ILE A 122 -8.93 -10.29 8.19
N HIS A 123 -9.54 -11.04 9.11
CA HIS A 123 -9.34 -12.47 9.24
C HIS A 123 -10.50 -13.25 8.60
N ILE A 124 -10.21 -13.91 7.49
CA ILE A 124 -11.12 -14.86 6.84
C ILE A 124 -10.94 -16.21 7.54
N ALA A 125 -11.68 -16.42 8.64
CA ALA A 125 -11.62 -17.67 9.40
C ALA A 125 -12.22 -18.84 8.60
N SER A 126 -13.32 -18.60 7.88
CA SER A 126 -13.90 -19.53 6.91
C SER A 126 -14.80 -18.77 5.95
N ALA A 127 -14.54 -18.81 4.64
CA ALA A 127 -15.47 -18.28 3.63
C ALA A 127 -15.42 -19.09 2.34
N HIS A 128 -16.58 -19.45 1.78
CA HIS A 128 -16.65 -20.08 0.45
C HIS A 128 -16.50 -19.04 -0.65
N ALA A 129 -17.21 -17.93 -0.51
CA ALA A 129 -17.17 -16.82 -1.44
C ALA A 129 -17.05 -15.50 -0.70
N PHE A 130 -16.27 -14.58 -1.25
CA PHE A 130 -16.21 -13.19 -0.84
C PHE A 130 -15.89 -12.32 -2.05
N HIS A 131 -16.35 -11.09 -1.98
CA HIS A 131 -16.04 -10.04 -2.93
C HIS A 131 -15.48 -8.86 -2.15
N TYR A 132 -14.36 -8.32 -2.58
CA TYR A 132 -13.79 -7.08 -2.08
C TYR A 132 -13.73 -6.09 -3.21
N HIS A 133 -14.19 -4.88 -2.95
CA HIS A 133 -14.22 -3.78 -3.90
C HIS A 133 -13.65 -2.52 -3.27
N LYS A 134 -12.67 -1.92 -3.93
CA LYS A 134 -12.08 -0.66 -3.45
C LYS A 134 -11.64 0.19 -4.62
N ILE A 135 -12.00 1.46 -4.58
CA ILE A 135 -11.45 2.48 -5.47
C ILE A 135 -10.34 3.24 -4.73
N THR A 136 -9.21 3.45 -5.40
CA THR A 136 -8.08 4.23 -4.91
C THR A 136 -7.49 5.06 -6.03
N TYR A 137 -6.57 5.98 -5.70
CA TYR A 137 -5.87 6.81 -6.67
C TYR A 137 -4.37 6.56 -6.62
N LEU A 138 -3.75 6.46 -7.80
CA LEU A 138 -2.31 6.29 -7.96
C LEU A 138 -1.72 7.35 -8.91
N PRO A 139 -0.51 7.89 -8.63
CA PRO A 139 0.19 8.74 -9.58
C PRO A 139 0.63 7.98 -10.84
N ASN A 140 1.07 8.72 -11.86
CA ASN A 140 1.85 8.14 -12.96
C ASN A 140 3.10 7.41 -12.43
N GLY A 141 3.36 6.22 -12.97
CA GLY A 141 4.46 5.39 -12.54
C GLY A 141 4.37 3.95 -13.03
N ASN A 142 5.45 3.22 -12.76
CA ASN A 142 5.54 1.79 -13.00
C ASN A 142 5.39 1.07 -11.65
N TYR A 143 4.39 0.20 -11.57
CA TYR A 143 3.99 -0.45 -10.35
C TYR A 143 4.08 -1.97 -10.47
N ASN A 144 4.32 -2.59 -9.34
CA ASN A 144 4.19 -4.01 -9.11
C ASN A 144 3.06 -4.18 -8.09
N PHE A 145 1.98 -4.82 -8.51
CA PHE A 145 0.81 -5.10 -7.70
C PHE A 145 1.10 -6.29 -6.80
N GLN A 146 1.05 -6.06 -5.48
CA GLN A 146 1.34 -7.08 -4.48
C GLN A 146 0.24 -7.16 -3.44
N ILE A 147 0.07 -8.34 -2.85
CA ILE A 147 -0.78 -8.55 -1.69
C ILE A 147 0.02 -9.07 -0.51
N ALA A 148 -0.11 -8.40 0.62
CA ALA A 148 0.38 -8.85 1.91
C ALA A 148 -0.72 -9.60 2.66
N LEU A 149 -0.44 -10.86 2.99
CA LEU A 149 -1.35 -11.75 3.69
C LEU A 149 -0.60 -12.66 4.65
N ARG A 150 -1.32 -13.22 5.63
CA ARG A 150 -0.80 -14.23 6.56
C ARG A 150 -1.64 -15.48 6.45
N ASN A 151 -0.95 -16.59 6.22
CA ASN A 151 -1.55 -17.92 6.27
C ASN A 151 -1.35 -18.47 7.68
N ILE A 152 -2.41 -18.74 8.44
CA ILE A 152 -2.28 -19.29 9.80
C ILE A 152 -2.18 -20.81 9.75
N LYS A 153 -3.11 -21.46 9.04
CA LYS A 153 -3.15 -22.94 8.96
C LYS A 153 -3.22 -23.47 7.54
N SER A 154 -3.94 -22.79 6.66
CA SER A 154 -4.13 -23.22 5.29
C SER A 154 -4.30 -22.05 4.34
N SER A 155 -3.50 -22.02 3.29
CA SER A 155 -3.66 -21.09 2.17
C SER A 155 -4.63 -21.63 1.11
N ARG A 156 -5.37 -22.72 1.41
CA ARG A 156 -6.33 -23.34 0.48
C ARG A 156 -7.32 -22.30 -0.06
N GLY A 157 -7.45 -22.31 -1.38
CA GLY A 157 -8.33 -21.41 -2.12
C GLY A 157 -7.65 -20.12 -2.58
N LEU A 158 -6.45 -19.78 -2.09
CA LEU A 158 -5.73 -18.61 -2.60
C LEU A 158 -5.39 -18.75 -4.10
N GLY A 159 -5.04 -19.96 -4.55
CA GLY A 159 -4.81 -20.25 -5.97
C GLY A 159 -6.04 -20.13 -6.88
N THR A 160 -7.25 -19.98 -6.32
CA THR A 160 -8.49 -19.74 -7.07
C THR A 160 -9.02 -18.32 -6.90
N THR A 161 -8.40 -17.53 -6.02
CA THR A 161 -8.81 -16.15 -5.78
C THR A 161 -8.34 -15.28 -6.94
N LYS A 162 -9.29 -14.55 -7.51
CA LYS A 162 -9.07 -13.61 -8.61
C LYS A 162 -8.71 -12.26 -8.02
N PHE A 163 -7.60 -11.68 -8.49
CA PHE A 163 -7.22 -10.30 -8.19
C PHE A 163 -7.30 -9.51 -9.48
N GLN A 164 -8.12 -8.47 -9.49
CA GLN A 164 -8.33 -7.63 -10.66
C GLN A 164 -8.08 -6.16 -10.32
N LEU A 165 -7.38 -5.48 -11.22
CA LEU A 165 -7.19 -4.03 -11.24
C LEU A 165 -7.76 -3.48 -12.54
N ASN A 166 -8.54 -2.41 -12.47
CA ASN A 166 -8.97 -1.65 -13.65
C ASN A 166 -8.44 -0.21 -13.53
N TYR A 167 -7.85 0.32 -14.60
CA TYR A 167 -7.27 1.67 -14.65
C TYR A 167 -7.16 2.13 -16.11
N LEU A 168 -7.36 3.42 -16.44
CA LEU A 168 -7.17 3.98 -17.79
C LEU A 168 -7.75 3.15 -18.97
N ASN A 169 -8.88 2.45 -18.78
CA ASN A 169 -9.46 1.48 -19.72
C ASN A 169 -8.69 0.17 -19.93
N GLU A 170 -7.62 -0.05 -19.18
CA GLU A 170 -6.90 -1.31 -19.07
C GLU A 170 -7.41 -2.12 -17.86
N SER A 171 -7.18 -3.44 -17.91
CA SER A 171 -7.46 -4.32 -16.80
C SER A 171 -6.38 -5.38 -16.67
N ILE A 172 -5.96 -5.62 -15.43
CA ILE A 172 -5.05 -6.70 -15.07
C ILE A 172 -5.80 -7.67 -14.20
N THR A 173 -5.78 -8.93 -14.59
CA THR A 173 -6.32 -10.03 -13.81
C THR A 173 -5.22 -11.01 -13.49
N ALA A 174 -5.02 -11.28 -12.21
CA ALA A 174 -4.03 -12.18 -11.68
C ALA A 174 -4.68 -13.28 -10.85
N TYR A 175 -4.16 -14.50 -11.03
CA TYR A 175 -4.46 -15.64 -10.17
C TYR A 175 -3.14 -16.12 -9.59
N PRO A 176 -3.02 -16.29 -8.26
CA PRO A 176 -1.87 -16.93 -7.67
C PRO A 176 -1.66 -18.32 -8.27
N PRO A 177 -0.42 -18.82 -8.37
CA PRO A 177 -0.17 -20.15 -8.89
C PRO A 177 -0.90 -21.20 -8.05
N SER A 178 -1.39 -22.28 -8.64
CA SER A 178 -2.16 -23.31 -7.91
C SER A 178 -1.39 -23.90 -6.71
N ILE A 179 -0.06 -23.98 -6.82
CA ILE A 179 0.86 -24.45 -5.78
C ILE A 179 1.12 -23.42 -4.67
N ILE A 180 0.56 -22.22 -4.75
CA ILE A 180 0.67 -21.19 -3.71
C ILE A 180 0.25 -21.75 -2.33
N ASN A 181 -0.69 -22.70 -2.36
CA ASN A 181 -1.23 -23.37 -1.19
C ASN A 181 -0.19 -24.23 -0.43
N GLU A 182 0.88 -24.65 -1.11
CA GLU A 182 1.91 -25.54 -0.57
C GLU A 182 3.19 -24.77 -0.20
N ILE A 183 3.43 -23.63 -0.85
CA ILE A 183 4.68 -22.87 -0.68
C ILE A 183 4.57 -21.74 0.34
N LEU A 184 3.38 -21.20 0.58
CA LEU A 184 3.22 -20.11 1.53
C LEU A 184 3.47 -20.58 2.97
N PRO A 185 4.45 -20.00 3.67
CA PRO A 185 4.74 -20.38 5.04
C PRO A 185 3.55 -20.07 5.95
N ASN A 186 3.27 -20.99 6.86
CA ASN A 186 2.32 -20.76 7.94
C ASN A 186 2.91 -19.79 8.97
N ASP A 187 2.04 -19.01 9.61
CA ASP A 187 2.36 -18.07 10.67
C ASP A 187 3.45 -17.05 10.26
N GLN A 188 3.41 -16.58 9.01
CA GLN A 188 4.32 -15.54 8.52
C GLN A 188 3.57 -14.55 7.63
N LEU A 189 3.95 -13.27 7.70
CA LEU A 189 3.52 -12.31 6.69
C LEU A 189 4.18 -12.70 5.39
N SER A 190 3.39 -12.91 4.35
CA SER A 190 3.83 -13.19 3.00
C SER A 190 3.31 -12.11 2.06
N VAL A 191 4.20 -11.54 1.26
CA VAL A 191 3.85 -10.55 0.25
C VAL A 191 4.02 -11.17 -1.12
N LEU A 192 2.90 -11.46 -1.77
CA LEU A 192 2.80 -12.12 -3.07
C LEU A 192 2.76 -11.06 -4.19
N ASN A 193 3.58 -11.26 -5.21
CA ASN A 193 3.58 -10.49 -6.44
C ASN A 193 2.49 -11.01 -7.39
N LEU A 194 1.58 -10.12 -7.80
CA LEU A 194 0.43 -10.42 -8.66
C LEU A 194 0.62 -9.90 -10.10
N GLY A 195 1.62 -9.06 -10.35
CA GLY A 195 1.92 -8.58 -11.70
C GLY A 195 2.44 -7.16 -11.73
N GLU A 196 2.83 -6.71 -12.92
CA GLU A 196 3.39 -5.39 -13.17
C GLU A 196 2.47 -4.59 -14.10
N PHE A 197 2.42 -3.28 -13.89
CA PHE A 197 1.59 -2.36 -14.67
C PHE A 197 2.15 -0.95 -14.69
N THR A 198 1.71 -0.17 -15.67
CA THR A 198 2.15 1.20 -15.85
C THR A 198 0.95 2.12 -15.95
N ILE A 199 0.95 3.17 -15.15
CA ILE A 199 0.03 4.28 -15.27
C ILE A 199 0.77 5.42 -15.98
N ASP A 200 0.28 5.78 -17.16
CA ASP A 200 0.75 6.91 -17.95
C ASP A 200 -0.43 7.80 -18.35
N ASN A 201 -0.93 8.58 -17.38
CA ASN A 201 -1.94 9.59 -17.63
C ASN A 201 -1.30 10.85 -18.22
N HIS A 202 -1.69 11.25 -19.44
CA HIS A 202 -1.15 12.42 -20.12
C HIS A 202 -1.33 13.74 -19.35
N GLU A 203 -2.34 13.82 -18.49
CA GLU A 203 -2.64 15.00 -17.68
C GLU A 203 -1.69 15.12 -16.46
N ASN A 204 -0.90 14.09 -16.17
CA ASN A 204 -0.07 13.94 -14.95
C ASN A 204 -0.84 14.01 -13.63
N ASP A 205 -2.17 13.89 -13.70
CA ASP A 205 -3.05 13.81 -12.55
C ASP A 205 -3.13 12.40 -11.97
N LEU A 206 -3.68 12.31 -10.75
CA LEU A 206 -4.00 11.06 -10.10
C LEU A 206 -4.94 10.22 -10.97
N THR A 207 -4.60 8.94 -11.13
CA THR A 207 -5.40 7.97 -11.88
C THR A 207 -6.23 7.15 -10.92
N GLU A 208 -7.52 7.04 -11.21
CA GLU A 208 -8.42 6.12 -10.52
C GLU A 208 -8.05 4.67 -10.83
N VAL A 209 -7.95 3.86 -9.78
CA VAL A 209 -7.66 2.44 -9.83
C VAL A 209 -8.73 1.71 -9.04
N GLU A 210 -9.52 0.92 -9.75
CA GLU A 210 -10.51 0.04 -9.16
C GLU A 210 -9.87 -1.32 -8.87
N ILE A 211 -10.03 -1.77 -7.63
CA ILE A 211 -9.50 -3.04 -7.13
C ILE A 211 -10.67 -3.96 -6.83
N ILE A 212 -10.64 -5.14 -7.46
CA ILE A 212 -11.64 -6.19 -7.28
C ILE A 212 -10.91 -7.46 -6.85
N ILE A 213 -11.31 -8.05 -5.72
CA ILE A 213 -10.82 -9.37 -5.30
C ILE A 213 -12.02 -10.28 -5.11
N GLU A 214 -12.01 -11.37 -5.85
CA GLU A 214 -13.16 -12.27 -5.94
C GLU A 214 -12.76 -13.70 -5.67
N GLU A 215 -13.57 -14.35 -4.87
CA GLU A 215 -13.47 -15.77 -4.63
C GLU A 215 -14.87 -16.40 -4.71
N ILE A 216 -15.03 -17.43 -5.54
CA ILE A 216 -16.32 -18.08 -5.85
C ILE A 216 -16.18 -19.62 -5.79
N GLY A 217 -15.04 -20.12 -5.32
CA GLY A 217 -14.70 -21.55 -5.33
C GLY A 217 -15.49 -22.39 -4.32
N MET A 218 -15.64 -23.68 -4.65
CA MET A 218 -16.41 -24.64 -3.84
C MET A 218 -15.83 -24.90 -2.44
N PHE A 219 -14.51 -24.78 -2.28
CA PHE A 219 -13.85 -25.05 -1.00
C PHE A 219 -13.80 -23.79 -0.14
N PRO A 220 -14.00 -23.91 1.20
CA PRO A 220 -13.87 -22.79 2.10
C PRO A 220 -12.40 -22.37 2.22
N LYS A 221 -12.19 -21.06 2.31
CA LYS A 221 -10.90 -20.41 2.49
C LYS A 221 -10.83 -20.18 3.98
N THR A 222 -9.83 -20.78 4.61
CA THR A 222 -9.80 -20.90 6.06
C THR A 222 -8.52 -20.31 6.59
N ASP A 223 -8.65 -19.54 7.66
CA ASP A 223 -7.52 -19.08 8.45
C ASP A 223 -6.50 -18.25 7.61
N ILE A 224 -7.00 -17.35 6.76
CA ILE A 224 -6.20 -16.37 6.00
C ILE A 224 -6.47 -14.97 6.57
N ILE A 225 -5.40 -14.23 6.86
CA ILE A 225 -5.49 -12.81 7.19
C ILE A 225 -5.03 -11.98 6.00
N LEU A 226 -5.84 -11.01 5.60
CA LEU A 226 -5.50 -10.03 4.57
C LEU A 226 -5.08 -8.71 5.26
N ASP A 227 -3.86 -8.26 4.99
CA ASP A 227 -3.28 -7.10 5.68
C ASP A 227 -3.35 -5.84 4.82
N TYR A 228 -2.72 -5.85 3.64
CA TYR A 228 -2.74 -4.73 2.71
C TYR A 228 -2.39 -5.14 1.28
N LEU A 229 -2.76 -4.30 0.33
CA LEU A 229 -2.24 -4.30 -1.04
C LEU A 229 -1.07 -3.30 -1.11
N ASP A 230 -0.04 -3.61 -1.89
CA ASP A 230 1.17 -2.79 -2.01
C ASP A 230 1.48 -2.56 -3.50
N PHE A 231 1.67 -1.30 -3.88
CA PHE A 231 1.98 -0.88 -5.25
C PHE A 231 3.44 -0.43 -5.32
N ARG A 232 4.38 -1.39 -5.25
CA ARG A 232 5.80 -1.06 -5.21
C ARG A 232 6.36 -0.70 -6.58
N PRO A 233 7.40 0.15 -6.67
CA PRO A 233 8.07 0.42 -7.93
C PRO A 233 8.77 -0.83 -8.46
N LEU A 234 8.72 -1.00 -9.77
CA LEU A 234 9.11 -2.18 -10.55
C LEU A 234 10.57 -2.63 -10.34
N HIS A 235 10.85 -3.48 -9.34
CA HIS A 235 12.20 -4.00 -9.04
C HIS A 235 12.24 -5.39 -8.36
N SER A 236 11.17 -6.20 -8.41
CA SER A 236 11.19 -7.52 -7.78
C SER A 236 10.71 -8.66 -8.67
N ASP A 237 11.65 -9.49 -9.13
CA ASP A 237 11.39 -10.75 -9.84
C ASP A 237 10.96 -11.90 -8.90
N TYR A 238 10.63 -11.58 -7.65
CA TYR A 238 10.25 -12.57 -6.64
C TYR A 238 8.78 -12.89 -6.74
N LEU A 239 8.42 -14.17 -6.56
CA LEU A 239 7.02 -14.57 -6.44
C LEU A 239 6.45 -14.07 -5.11
N TYR A 240 7.16 -14.32 -4.01
CA TYR A 240 6.82 -13.75 -2.71
C TYR A 240 8.04 -13.60 -1.82
N TYR A 241 7.91 -12.74 -0.82
CA TYR A 241 8.79 -12.74 0.34
C TYR A 241 7.98 -12.85 1.63
N SER A 242 8.58 -13.45 2.65
CA SER A 242 7.98 -13.59 3.97
C SER A 242 8.82 -12.96 5.08
N LEU A 243 8.11 -12.56 6.13
CA LEU A 243 8.65 -12.07 7.39
C LEU A 243 8.18 -13.01 8.51
N PRO A 244 9.10 -13.58 9.30
CA PRO A 244 8.73 -14.46 10.41
C PRO A 244 8.14 -13.66 11.59
N GLY A 245 7.18 -14.25 12.31
CA GLY A 245 6.63 -13.69 13.55
C GLY A 245 5.26 -14.30 13.88
N ASP A 246 4.76 -14.13 15.11
CA ASP A 246 3.44 -14.66 15.48
C ASP A 246 2.33 -13.77 14.85
N PRO A 247 1.45 -14.30 13.99
CA PRO A 247 0.45 -13.52 13.29
C PRO A 247 -0.57 -12.84 14.23
N PHE A 248 -0.74 -13.28 15.47
CA PHE A 248 -1.67 -12.64 16.39
C PHE A 248 -0.98 -11.75 17.42
N LYS A 249 0.29 -12.01 17.74
CA LYS A 249 1.02 -11.28 18.79
C LYS A 249 1.98 -10.22 18.28
N THR A 250 2.39 -10.31 17.02
CA THR A 250 3.43 -9.43 16.47
C THR A 250 2.94 -8.68 15.24
N TYR A 251 1.68 -8.23 15.20
CA TYR A 251 1.20 -7.41 14.08
C TYR A 251 2.10 -6.20 13.83
N GLU A 252 2.55 -5.54 14.90
CA GLU A 252 3.45 -4.39 14.85
C GLU A 252 4.85 -4.71 14.30
N THR A 253 5.24 -6.00 14.19
CA THR A 253 6.48 -6.39 13.51
C THR A 253 6.30 -6.57 12.00
N PHE A 254 5.05 -6.63 11.53
CA PHE A 254 4.71 -6.82 10.11
C PHE A 254 4.29 -5.52 9.45
N VAL A 255 3.54 -4.69 10.18
CA VAL A 255 3.00 -3.42 9.69
C VAL A 255 3.48 -2.30 10.61
N ASN A 256 4.18 -1.32 10.03
CA ASN A 256 4.56 -0.13 10.76
C ASN A 256 3.31 0.72 11.03
N LYS A 257 2.97 0.93 12.31
CA LYS A 257 1.77 1.68 12.72
C LYS A 257 1.71 3.08 12.11
N ILE A 258 2.83 3.81 12.10
CA ILE A 258 2.92 5.19 11.58
C ILE A 258 2.71 5.19 10.06
N GLU A 259 3.35 4.26 9.36
CA GLU A 259 3.19 4.10 7.91
C GLU A 259 1.72 3.76 7.55
N LYS A 260 1.09 2.85 8.32
CA LYS A 260 -0.34 2.52 8.16
C LYS A 260 -1.22 3.76 8.35
N THR A 261 -1.02 4.50 9.45
CA THR A 261 -1.77 5.73 9.71
C THR A 261 -1.60 6.75 8.59
N CYS A 262 -0.38 6.90 8.05
CA CYS A 262 -0.11 7.77 6.90
C CYS A 262 -0.94 7.38 5.69
N HIS A 263 -0.90 6.10 5.29
CA HIS A 263 -1.63 5.64 4.11
C HIS A 263 -3.14 5.78 4.26
N LEU A 264 -3.69 5.42 5.43
CA LEU A 264 -5.11 5.61 5.72
C LEU A 264 -5.53 7.09 5.66
N ALA A 265 -4.69 7.99 6.15
CA ALA A 265 -4.96 9.42 6.09
C ALA A 265 -4.86 9.97 4.65
N ILE A 266 -3.94 9.44 3.83
CA ILE A 266 -3.86 9.80 2.40
C ILE A 266 -5.09 9.28 1.65
N ASP A 267 -5.56 8.06 1.93
CA ASP A 267 -6.79 7.51 1.36
C ASP A 267 -8.02 8.36 1.69
N ASP A 268 -8.18 8.78 2.96
CA ASP A 268 -9.29 9.63 3.36
C ASP A 268 -9.25 11.00 2.65
N ILE A 269 -8.05 11.54 2.44
CA ILE A 269 -7.87 12.82 1.76
C ILE A 269 -8.19 12.71 0.27
N TRP A 270 -7.59 11.76 -0.44
CA TRP A 270 -7.82 11.60 -1.88
C TRP A 270 -9.25 11.13 -2.19
N GLY A 271 -9.87 10.35 -1.30
CA GLY A 271 -11.27 9.92 -1.47
C GLY A 271 -12.30 11.04 -1.23
N LYS A 272 -12.02 12.03 -0.37
CA LYS A 272 -12.97 13.11 -0.04
C LYS A 272 -13.12 14.15 -1.15
N ASP A 273 -12.03 14.54 -1.82
CA ASP A 273 -12.09 15.53 -2.90
C ASP A 273 -12.83 15.00 -4.14
N VAL A 274 -12.81 13.68 -4.38
CA VAL A 274 -13.54 13.08 -5.50
C VAL A 274 -15.03 12.94 -5.21
N HIS A 275 -15.44 12.62 -3.98
CA HIS A 275 -16.87 12.64 -3.64
C HIS A 275 -17.47 14.04 -3.77
N ALA A 276 -16.71 15.09 -3.43
CA ALA A 276 -17.15 16.46 -3.65
C ALA A 276 -17.29 16.78 -5.15
N HIS A 277 -16.33 16.37 -5.98
CA HIS A 277 -16.37 16.60 -7.42
C HIS A 277 -17.46 15.79 -8.14
N LEU A 278 -17.68 14.53 -7.75
CA LEU A 278 -18.76 13.70 -8.26
C LEU A 278 -20.13 14.21 -7.82
N GLN A 279 -20.29 14.70 -6.57
CA GLN A 279 -21.53 15.34 -6.14
C GLN A 279 -21.84 16.59 -6.97
N GLU A 280 -20.84 17.43 -7.27
CA GLU A 280 -21.03 18.58 -8.18
C GLU A 280 -21.43 18.13 -9.59
N MET A 281 -20.86 17.04 -10.12
CA MET A 281 -21.22 16.50 -11.43
C MET A 281 -22.63 15.87 -11.46
N PHE A 282 -23.04 15.16 -10.41
CA PHE A 282 -24.37 14.55 -10.33
C PHE A 282 -25.47 15.56 -9.99
N GLU A 283 -25.16 16.65 -9.28
CA GLU A 283 -26.09 17.78 -9.09
C GLU A 283 -26.35 18.53 -10.42
N GLU A 284 -25.46 18.43 -11.41
CA GLU A 284 -25.67 18.96 -12.77
C GLU A 284 -26.44 17.98 -13.70
N GLU A 285 -26.47 16.68 -13.40
CA GLU A 285 -27.12 15.64 -14.23
C GLU A 285 -28.50 15.17 -13.72
N GLU A 286 -28.98 15.61 -12.54
CA GLU A 286 -30.30 15.26 -11.99
C GLU A 286 -31.52 15.92 -12.69
N GLU A 287 -31.38 16.34 -13.95
CA GLU A 287 -32.51 16.61 -14.87
C GLU A 287 -32.53 15.59 -16.02
N GLU A 288 -32.75 14.29 -15.75
CA GLU A 288 -33.60 13.38 -16.56
C GLU A 288 -33.38 11.86 -16.26
N VAL A 289 -34.47 11.20 -15.85
CA VAL A 289 -34.85 9.77 -16.02
C VAL A 289 -34.60 8.74 -14.88
N ASP A 290 -35.73 8.45 -14.21
CA ASP A 290 -36.45 7.17 -13.96
C ASP A 290 -35.74 5.78 -13.83
N SER A 291 -35.87 5.25 -12.61
CA SER A 291 -35.96 3.87 -12.06
C SER A 291 -35.31 2.61 -12.70
N SER A 292 -34.40 1.99 -11.90
CA SER A 292 -34.27 0.57 -11.45
C SER A 292 -32.87 -0.08 -11.63
N PRO A 293 -32.47 -1.14 -10.87
CA PRO A 293 -32.95 -1.67 -9.58
C PRO A 293 -31.93 -1.48 -8.42
N ASP A 294 -32.45 -1.54 -7.19
CA ASP A 294 -31.78 -1.27 -5.92
C ASP A 294 -30.59 -2.20 -5.61
N PHE A 295 -29.37 -1.66 -5.69
CA PHE A 295 -28.28 -2.01 -4.79
C PHE A 295 -28.02 -0.79 -3.89
N PRO A 296 -27.96 -0.93 -2.56
CA PRO A 296 -27.52 0.18 -1.72
C PRO A 296 -26.02 0.40 -1.99
N LEU A 297 -25.71 1.35 -2.88
CA LEU A 297 -24.36 1.79 -3.21
C LEU A 297 -23.74 2.69 -2.13
N THR A 298 -24.51 3.07 -1.11
CA THR A 298 -24.05 4.01 -0.09
C THR A 298 -23.69 3.29 1.22
N PRO A 299 -22.39 3.24 1.58
CA PRO A 299 -21.99 2.80 2.91
C PRO A 299 -22.52 3.78 3.98
N PRO A 300 -22.73 3.31 5.23
CA PRO A 300 -23.37 4.10 6.29
C PRO A 300 -22.58 5.38 6.61
N SER A 301 -23.32 6.49 6.76
CA SER A 301 -22.84 7.88 6.80
C SER A 301 -22.25 8.34 8.15
N ASP A 302 -21.99 7.44 9.10
CA ASP A 302 -21.42 7.81 10.40
C ASP A 302 -19.88 7.72 10.38
N LYS A 303 -19.23 8.50 9.52
CA LYS A 303 -17.78 8.75 9.63
C LYS A 303 -17.55 9.94 10.55
N LEU A 304 -17.43 9.68 11.86
CA LEU A 304 -16.72 10.58 12.77
C LEU A 304 -15.38 10.94 12.11
N ASP A 305 -14.97 12.22 12.13
CA ASP A 305 -13.78 12.72 11.41
C ASP A 305 -12.54 11.86 11.69
N GLN A 306 -12.23 10.91 10.81
CA GLN A 306 -11.15 9.92 10.98
C GLN A 306 -9.78 10.61 11.12
N LEU A 307 -9.66 11.83 10.59
CA LEU A 307 -8.52 12.73 10.76
C LEU A 307 -8.25 13.15 12.22
N VAL A 308 -9.28 13.26 13.06
CA VAL A 308 -9.12 13.52 14.50
C VAL A 308 -8.51 12.29 15.18
N GLN A 309 -8.92 11.08 14.78
CA GLN A 309 -8.34 9.83 15.28
C GLN A 309 -6.87 9.67 14.90
N TYR A 310 -6.46 10.10 13.71
CA TYR A 310 -5.04 10.01 13.29
C TYR A 310 -4.13 10.95 14.07
N ASN A 311 -4.61 12.16 14.42
CA ASN A 311 -3.86 13.08 15.27
C ASN A 311 -3.77 12.58 16.72
N TYR A 312 -4.77 11.83 17.21
CA TYR A 312 -4.75 11.22 18.54
C TYR A 312 -3.61 10.21 18.72
N VAL A 313 -3.31 9.40 17.69
CA VAL A 313 -2.16 8.46 17.69
C VAL A 313 -0.83 9.19 17.96
N LEU A 314 -0.72 10.45 17.51
CA LEU A 314 0.46 11.29 17.70
C LEU A 314 0.52 11.94 19.09
N GLU A 315 -0.62 12.11 19.77
CA GLU A 315 -0.73 12.79 21.06
C GLU A 315 -0.54 11.84 22.25
N GLU A 316 -0.92 10.56 22.12
CA GLU A 316 -0.70 9.56 23.16
C GLU A 316 0.73 9.00 23.19
N SER A 317 1.45 9.07 22.06
CA SER A 317 2.73 8.38 21.90
C SER A 317 3.92 9.32 22.11
N ASN A 318 4.89 8.92 22.93
CA ASN A 318 6.18 9.62 23.01
C ASN A 318 6.92 9.51 21.66
N LEU A 319 7.22 10.65 21.04
CA LEU A 319 7.86 10.73 19.73
C LEU A 319 9.18 9.94 19.65
N GLU A 320 9.95 9.92 20.75
CA GLU A 320 11.21 9.17 20.78
C GLU A 320 10.97 7.66 20.76
N ASP A 321 9.91 7.19 21.43
CA ASP A 321 9.54 5.77 21.43
C ASP A 321 9.05 5.34 20.04
N LEU A 322 8.28 6.20 19.35
CA LEU A 322 7.89 5.99 17.95
C LEU A 322 9.08 5.93 16.99
N LYS A 323 10.10 6.77 17.21
CA LYS A 323 11.34 6.75 16.42
C LYS A 323 12.12 5.47 16.64
N ASN A 324 12.26 5.03 17.90
CA ASN A 324 12.94 3.78 18.23
C ASN A 324 12.20 2.58 17.64
N TYR A 325 10.87 2.53 17.82
CA TYR A 325 10.02 1.52 17.20
C TYR A 325 10.20 1.42 15.68
N ALA A 326 10.11 2.55 14.97
CA ALA A 326 10.23 2.55 13.51
C ALA A 326 11.65 2.15 13.06
N LYS A 327 12.69 2.62 13.76
CA LYS A 327 14.07 2.22 13.50
C LYS A 327 14.24 0.72 13.66
N ASP A 328 13.76 0.15 14.75
CA ASP A 328 13.85 -1.28 15.01
C ASP A 328 13.10 -2.05 13.92
N PHE A 329 11.85 -1.68 13.64
CA PHE A 329 11.03 -2.29 12.58
C PHE A 329 11.77 -2.43 11.23
N TYR A 330 12.43 -1.37 10.77
CA TYR A 330 13.12 -1.38 9.47
C TYR A 330 14.52 -2.01 9.50
N THR A 331 15.15 -2.17 10.68
CA THR A 331 16.55 -2.62 10.77
C THR A 331 16.73 -4.02 11.36
N SER A 332 15.79 -4.52 12.17
CA SER A 332 15.89 -5.82 12.83
C SER A 332 15.23 -6.98 12.05
N SER A 333 14.42 -6.67 11.04
CA SER A 333 13.56 -7.65 10.38
C SER A 333 14.27 -8.38 9.24
N THR A 334 14.57 -9.67 9.45
CA THR A 334 15.09 -10.56 8.40
C THR A 334 13.98 -11.00 7.47
N ARG A 335 14.16 -10.84 6.15
CA ARG A 335 13.21 -11.31 5.13
C ARG A 335 13.68 -12.61 4.53
N HIS A 336 12.73 -13.44 4.12
CA HIS A 336 12.98 -14.69 3.41
C HIS A 336 12.27 -14.62 2.07
N VAL A 337 12.95 -14.93 0.98
CA VAL A 337 12.38 -14.79 -0.38
C VAL A 337 12.41 -16.12 -1.09
N LYS A 338 11.34 -16.44 -1.82
CA LYS A 338 11.36 -17.51 -2.81
C LYS A 338 11.42 -16.90 -4.21
N MET A 339 12.55 -17.12 -4.89
CA MET A 339 12.69 -16.74 -6.29
C MET A 339 12.02 -17.80 -7.15
N TYR A 340 11.17 -17.36 -8.07
CA TYR A 340 10.46 -18.24 -9.00
C TYR A 340 10.54 -17.61 -10.38
N PHE A 341 11.13 -18.31 -11.34
CA PHE A 341 11.03 -17.88 -12.72
C PHE A 341 9.74 -18.42 -13.34
N PRO A 342 9.11 -17.68 -14.28
CA PRO A 342 7.93 -18.18 -14.99
C PRO A 342 8.14 -19.55 -15.67
N SER A 343 9.38 -19.90 -16.02
CA SER A 343 9.77 -21.23 -16.54
C SER A 343 9.51 -22.39 -15.57
N ASP A 344 9.51 -22.11 -14.28
CA ASP A 344 9.52 -23.11 -13.22
C ASP A 344 8.11 -23.55 -12.82
N GLN A 345 7.07 -22.86 -13.32
CA GLN A 345 5.67 -23.17 -13.05
C GLN A 345 5.24 -24.57 -13.53
N ARG A 346 5.91 -25.15 -14.54
CA ARG A 346 5.51 -26.44 -15.16
C ARG A 346 6.20 -27.68 -14.57
N HIS A 347 7.28 -27.52 -13.81
CA HIS A 347 8.15 -28.62 -13.40
C HIS A 347 8.33 -28.74 -11.88
N PHE A 348 7.41 -28.17 -11.10
CA PHE A 348 7.54 -28.17 -9.64
C PHE A 348 7.59 -29.60 -9.10
N ARG A 349 8.80 -30.05 -8.78
CA ARG A 349 9.09 -31.17 -7.88
C ARG A 349 9.81 -30.54 -6.69
N GLU A 350 9.26 -30.69 -5.49
CA GLU A 350 9.83 -30.13 -4.25
C GLU A 350 11.31 -30.43 -4.08
N GLU A 351 11.79 -31.57 -4.60
CA GLU A 351 13.20 -31.98 -4.56
C GLU A 351 14.18 -30.94 -5.15
N HIS A 352 13.72 -29.96 -5.95
CA HIS A 352 14.59 -28.97 -6.62
C HIS A 352 14.34 -27.53 -6.16
N THR A 353 13.40 -27.28 -5.24
CA THR A 353 13.22 -25.94 -4.70
C THR A 353 14.27 -25.67 -3.63
N GLY A 354 15.23 -24.79 -3.94
CA GLY A 354 16.23 -24.35 -2.98
C GLY A 354 15.59 -23.74 -1.72
N PRO A 355 16.33 -23.67 -0.60
CA PRO A 355 15.85 -23.07 0.64
C PRO A 355 15.46 -21.60 0.42
N LEU A 356 14.53 -21.10 1.24
CA LEU A 356 14.23 -19.67 1.31
C LEU A 356 15.53 -18.89 1.51
N LEU A 357 15.80 -17.93 0.63
CA LEU A 357 17.01 -17.13 0.70
C LEU A 357 16.81 -16.00 1.70
N GLU A 358 17.77 -15.83 2.61
CA GLU A 358 17.82 -14.67 3.48
C GLU A 358 18.01 -13.42 2.62
N TRP A 359 17.06 -12.50 2.69
CA TRP A 359 17.13 -11.22 2.02
C TRP A 359 17.13 -10.11 3.06
N ARG A 360 18.17 -9.27 3.00
CA ARG A 360 18.22 -8.03 3.77
C ARG A 360 17.72 -6.90 2.90
N VAL A 361 16.78 -6.14 3.44
CA VAL A 361 16.06 -5.09 2.72
C VAL A 361 17.05 -4.08 2.12
N PRO A 362 17.10 -3.92 0.79
CA PRO A 362 17.64 -2.73 0.18
C PRO A 362 16.49 -1.73 0.08
N LEU A 363 16.08 -1.15 1.21
CA LEU A 363 15.22 0.04 1.16
C LEU A 363 16.14 1.15 0.66
N LEU A 364 15.94 1.58 -0.59
CA LEU A 364 16.72 2.59 -1.34
C LEU A 364 17.87 1.99 -2.18
N ARG A 365 17.55 1.41 -3.35
CA ARG A 365 18.40 1.57 -4.53
C ARG A 365 17.68 2.41 -5.56
#